data_AF-A0A1D9GM71-F1
#
_entry.id   AF-A0A1D9GM71-F1
#
_cell.length_a   1.000
_cell.length_b   1.000
_cell.length_c   1.000
_cell.angle_alpha   90.00
_cell.angle_beta   90.00
_cell.angle_gamma   90.00
#
_symmetry.space_group_name_H-M   'P 1'
#
loop_
_entity.id
_entity.type
_entity.pdbx_description
1 polymer ?
#
loop_
_entity_poly.entity_id
_entity_poly.type
_entity_poly.pdbx_seq_one_letter_code
_entity_poly.pdbx_strand_id
1 'polypeptide(L)'
;MTILEKEIQRAGGPQALAKQLKITIQRLVNWRSRGRVPADMVLNFCRALDWQVSPHELRPDIYPNPYDGLPFDQLATQLPATVEAIKPAQARVFTPFTGGEYIYSEKERERRETERRDRERRDKERRHSERREAERRDHDRRSIA
;
A
#
# COMPACT_ATOMS: atom_id res chain seq x y z
N MET A 1 -8.63 39.39 11.35
CA MET A 1 -9.34 38.13 11.69
C MET A 1 -8.61 36.98 11.04
N THR A 2 -8.21 35.99 11.84
CA THR A 2 -7.61 34.75 11.30
C THR A 2 -8.68 33.91 10.60
N ILE A 3 -8.28 32.97 9.74
CA ILE A 3 -9.22 32.03 9.09
C ILE A 3 -10.02 31.27 10.16
N LEU A 4 -9.36 30.87 11.25
CA LEU A 4 -10.02 30.21 12.38
C LEU A 4 -11.14 31.07 12.99
N GLU A 5 -10.95 32.38 13.14
CA GLU A 5 -12.00 33.27 13.68
C GLU A 5 -13.18 33.43 12.73
N LYS A 6 -12.93 33.48 11.42
CA LYS A 6 -14.00 33.52 10.40
C LYS A 6 -14.85 32.27 10.47
N GLU A 7 -14.22 31.10 10.58
CA GLU A 7 -14.95 29.83 10.69
C GLU A 7 -15.66 29.67 12.03
N ILE A 8 -15.09 30.18 13.14
CA ILE A 8 -15.79 30.24 14.42
C ILE A 8 -17.07 31.08 14.30
N GLN A 9 -17.01 32.21 13.61
CA GLN A 9 -18.18 33.06 13.41
C GLN A 9 -19.21 32.39 12.49
N ARG A 10 -18.76 31.74 11.41
CA ARG A 10 -19.60 31.00 10.47
C ARG A 10 -20.33 29.83 11.12
N ALA A 11 -19.65 29.10 12.01
CA ALA A 11 -20.23 27.99 12.74
C ALA A 11 -21.24 28.41 13.84
N GLY A 12 -21.44 29.71 14.07
CA GLY A 12 -22.33 30.22 15.13
C GLY A 12 -21.68 30.30 16.51
N GLY A 13 -20.34 30.26 16.57
CA GLY A 13 -19.56 30.46 17.78
C GLY A 13 -18.61 29.30 18.13
N PRO A 14 -17.73 29.51 19.12
CA PRO A 14 -16.66 28.55 19.44
C PRO A 14 -17.19 27.22 20.00
N GLN A 15 -18.33 27.23 20.70
CA GLN A 15 -18.93 26.00 21.21
C GLN A 15 -19.51 25.11 20.10
N ALA A 16 -20.19 25.73 19.12
CA ALA A 16 -20.76 25.03 17.99
C ALA A 16 -19.66 24.37 17.14
N LEU A 17 -18.60 25.13 16.83
CA LEU A 17 -17.46 24.60 16.09
C LEU A 17 -16.74 23.47 16.86
N ALA A 18 -16.53 23.62 18.17
CA ALA A 18 -15.91 22.57 18.98
C ALA A 18 -16.75 21.27 18.98
N LYS A 19 -18.08 21.39 19.03
CA LYS A 19 -19.01 20.25 18.94
C LYS A 19 -18.94 19.56 17.57
N GLN A 20 -18.91 20.31 16.48
CA GLN A 20 -18.76 19.76 15.12
C GLN A 20 -17.44 19.00 14.96
N LEU A 21 -16.34 19.59 15.47
CA LEU A 21 -15.01 19.01 15.45
C LEU A 21 -14.81 17.86 16.46
N LYS A 22 -15.80 17.60 17.32
CA LYS A 22 -15.73 16.64 18.44
C LYS A 22 -14.50 16.86 19.34
N ILE A 23 -14.15 18.12 19.59
CA ILE A 23 -13.07 18.52 20.50
C ILE A 23 -13.60 19.32 21.68
N THR A 24 -12.81 19.39 22.74
CA THR A 24 -13.12 20.27 23.87
C THR A 24 -12.95 21.74 23.46
N ILE A 25 -13.83 22.62 23.95
CA ILE A 25 -13.76 24.07 23.73
C ILE A 25 -12.39 24.64 24.14
N GLN A 26 -11.81 24.15 25.25
CA GLN A 26 -10.48 24.56 25.70
C GLN A 26 -9.39 24.30 24.64
N ARG A 27 -9.49 23.17 23.91
CA ARG A 27 -8.55 22.83 22.84
C ARG A 27 -8.64 23.85 21.70
N LEU A 28 -9.86 24.23 21.32
CA LEU A 28 -10.10 25.26 20.31
C LEU A 28 -9.59 26.65 20.75
N VAL A 29 -9.82 27.03 22.01
CA VAL A 29 -9.30 28.30 22.57
C VAL A 29 -7.78 28.32 22.56
N ASN A 30 -7.13 27.20 22.89
CA ASN A 30 -5.67 27.08 22.80
C ASN A 30 -5.16 27.26 21.36
N TRP A 31 -5.88 26.75 20.36
CA TRP A 31 -5.52 26.97 18.95
C TRP A 31 -5.66 28.44 18.55
N ARG A 32 -6.74 29.07 19.00
CA ARG A 32 -6.97 30.51 18.80
C ARG A 32 -5.86 31.35 19.41
N SER A 33 -5.45 31.05 20.65
CA SER A 33 -4.35 31.74 21.33
C SER A 33 -3.01 31.55 20.63
N ARG A 34 -2.74 30.36 20.08
CA ARG A 34 -1.52 30.07 19.31
C ARG A 34 -1.58 30.55 17.86
N GLY A 35 -2.74 30.99 17.39
CA GLY A 35 -2.98 31.44 16.02
C GLY A 35 -2.87 30.34 14.95
N ARG A 36 -2.83 29.06 15.34
CA ARG A 36 -2.60 27.93 14.40
C ARG A 36 -3.37 26.68 14.77
N VAL A 37 -3.86 25.98 13.74
CA VAL A 37 -4.47 24.65 13.88
C VAL A 37 -3.37 23.58 13.85
N PRO A 38 -3.38 22.59 14.76
CA PRO A 38 -2.42 21.49 14.73
C PRO A 38 -2.48 20.64 13.46
N ALA A 39 -1.33 20.09 13.04
CA ALA A 39 -1.19 19.28 11.82
C ALA A 39 -2.19 18.12 11.74
N ASP A 40 -2.34 17.41 12.86
CA ASP A 40 -3.21 16.26 13.05
C ASP A 40 -4.69 16.59 12.89
N MET A 41 -5.07 17.85 13.10
CA MET A 41 -6.47 18.28 13.08
C MET A 41 -6.86 19.03 11.82
N VAL A 42 -5.93 19.38 10.92
CA VAL A 42 -6.24 20.14 9.70
C VAL A 42 -7.27 19.40 8.83
N LEU A 43 -7.02 18.12 8.52
CA LEU A 43 -7.93 17.34 7.68
C LEU A 43 -9.28 17.10 8.35
N ASN A 44 -9.30 16.87 9.66
CA ASN A 44 -10.55 16.71 10.42
C ASN A 44 -11.36 18.01 10.42
N PHE A 45 -10.68 19.16 10.49
CA PHE A 45 -11.29 20.47 10.41
C PHE A 45 -11.93 20.72 9.04
N CYS A 46 -11.17 20.52 7.96
CA CYS A 46 -11.67 20.66 6.59
C CYS A 46 -12.87 19.74 6.35
N ARG A 47 -12.78 18.48 6.79
CA ARG A 47 -13.89 17.51 6.66
C ARG A 47 -15.13 17.93 7.44
N ALA A 48 -14.98 18.47 8.65
CA ALA A 48 -16.12 18.90 9.47
C ALA A 48 -16.85 20.12 8.89
N LEU A 49 -16.18 20.87 8.02
CA LEU A 49 -16.74 22.02 7.31
C LEU A 49 -17.05 21.69 5.84
N ASP A 50 -17.24 20.41 5.51
CA ASP A 50 -17.56 19.95 4.15
C ASP A 50 -16.60 20.48 3.08
N TRP A 51 -15.31 20.58 3.43
CA TRP A 51 -14.23 21.05 2.55
C TRP A 51 -14.36 22.49 2.04
N GLN A 52 -15.16 23.31 2.71
CA GLN A 52 -15.30 24.75 2.37
C GLN A 52 -14.02 25.56 2.61
N VAL A 53 -13.12 25.04 3.46
CA VAL A 53 -11.78 25.59 3.71
C VAL A 53 -10.77 24.51 3.35
N SER A 54 -9.78 24.87 2.54
CA SER A 54 -8.75 23.91 2.12
C SER A 54 -7.65 23.75 3.18
N PRO A 55 -6.98 22.57 3.24
CA PRO A 55 -5.80 22.40 4.10
C PRO A 55 -4.70 23.43 3.83
N HIS A 56 -4.55 23.83 2.56
CA HIS A 56 -3.63 24.88 2.10
C HIS A 56 -3.91 26.23 2.75
N GLU A 57 -5.19 26.65 2.79
CA GLU A 57 -5.58 27.93 3.40
C GLU A 57 -5.30 27.95 4.92
N LEU A 58 -5.53 26.83 5.60
CA LEU A 58 -5.26 26.73 7.04
C LEU A 58 -3.76 26.73 7.34
N ARG A 59 -3.01 25.96 6.55
CA ARG A 59 -1.61 25.63 6.83
C ARG A 59 -0.81 25.42 5.54
N PRO A 60 -0.41 26.52 4.88
CA PRO A 60 0.40 26.46 3.66
C PRO A 60 1.82 25.95 3.91
N ASP A 61 2.26 25.89 5.18
CA ASP A 61 3.56 25.37 5.60
C ASP A 61 3.72 23.87 5.35
N ILE A 62 2.66 23.09 5.50
CA ILE A 62 2.67 21.62 5.29
C ILE A 62 1.92 21.23 4.02
N TYR A 63 1.01 22.08 3.55
CA TYR A 63 0.25 21.87 2.33
C TYR A 63 0.65 22.94 1.31
N PRO A 64 1.80 22.81 0.62
CA PRO A 64 2.27 23.84 -0.30
C PRO A 64 1.39 23.96 -1.54
N ASN A 65 0.71 22.90 -1.96
CA ASN A 65 -0.17 22.95 -3.12
C ASN A 65 -1.62 23.23 -2.70
N PRO A 66 -2.40 23.96 -3.53
CA PRO A 66 -3.80 24.28 -3.24
C PRO A 66 -4.71 23.04 -3.22
N TYR A 67 -4.29 21.96 -3.86
CA TYR A 67 -5.06 20.72 -4.00
C TYR A 67 -4.68 19.63 -2.99
N ASP A 68 -3.70 19.90 -2.11
CA ASP A 68 -3.21 18.89 -1.20
C ASP A 68 -4.26 18.53 -0.14
N GLY A 69 -4.47 17.22 0.05
CA GLY A 69 -5.37 16.68 1.07
C GLY A 69 -6.86 16.80 0.74
N LEU A 70 -7.24 17.34 -0.43
CA LEU A 70 -8.63 17.34 -0.91
C LEU A 70 -9.06 15.95 -1.40
N PRO A 71 -10.34 15.56 -1.23
CA PRO A 71 -10.86 14.30 -1.74
C PRO A 71 -11.01 14.33 -3.27
N PHE A 72 -10.89 13.17 -3.91
CA PHE A 72 -10.91 13.02 -5.37
C PHE A 72 -12.15 13.63 -6.05
N ASP A 73 -13.33 13.49 -5.44
CA ASP A 73 -14.59 14.03 -5.99
C ASP A 73 -14.59 15.57 -6.08
N GLN A 74 -13.92 16.23 -5.13
CA GLN A 74 -13.80 17.68 -5.13
C GLN A 74 -12.68 18.16 -6.06
N LEU A 75 -11.61 17.38 -6.21
CA LEU A 75 -10.57 17.65 -7.20
C LEU A 75 -11.14 17.64 -8.63
N ALA A 76 -12.02 16.69 -8.95
CA ALA A 76 -12.64 16.58 -10.27
C ALA A 76 -13.52 17.79 -10.63
N THR A 77 -14.12 18.45 -9.63
CA THR A 77 -14.97 19.63 -9.84
C THR A 77 -14.16 20.91 -10.07
N GLN A 78 -12.95 20.99 -9.51
CA GLN A 78 -12.10 22.19 -9.57
C GLN A 78 -10.96 22.13 -10.56
N LEU A 79 -10.63 20.96 -11.11
CA LEU A 79 -9.70 20.87 -12.23
C LEU A 79 -10.38 21.49 -13.46
N PRO A 80 -9.84 22.60 -14.00
CA PRO A 80 -10.28 23.05 -15.31
C PRO A 80 -10.08 21.91 -16.32
N ALA A 81 -10.95 21.83 -17.32
CA ALA A 81 -10.89 20.89 -18.44
C ALA A 81 -9.53 20.86 -19.19
N THR A 82 -8.53 21.63 -18.78
CA THR A 82 -7.17 21.59 -19.29
C THR A 82 -6.44 20.27 -19.02
N VAL A 83 -6.93 19.41 -18.12
CA VAL A 83 -6.42 18.03 -18.03
C VAL A 83 -6.90 17.16 -19.20
N GLU A 84 -8.04 17.48 -19.85
CA GLU A 84 -8.45 16.81 -21.09
C GLU A 84 -7.46 17.06 -22.25
N ALA A 85 -6.67 18.15 -22.18
CA ALA A 85 -5.63 18.44 -23.16
C ALA A 85 -4.38 17.56 -22.98
N ILE A 86 -4.22 16.90 -21.82
CA ILE A 86 -3.36 15.71 -21.74
C ILE A 86 -4.18 14.55 -22.30
N LYS A 87 -4.40 14.58 -23.61
CA LYS A 87 -4.73 13.38 -24.38
C LYS A 87 -3.79 12.26 -23.91
N PRO A 88 -4.22 11.00 -23.84
CA PRO A 88 -3.36 9.87 -23.52
C PRO A 88 -2.40 9.56 -24.68
N ALA A 89 -1.69 10.54 -25.23
CA ALA A 89 -0.48 10.30 -26.01
C ALA A 89 0.65 9.74 -25.14
N GLN A 90 0.51 9.86 -23.81
CA GLN A 90 1.40 9.25 -22.83
C GLN A 90 0.63 8.47 -21.76
N ALA A 91 -0.54 7.90 -22.10
CA ALA A 91 -0.83 6.61 -21.50
C ALA A 91 0.29 5.71 -21.99
N ARG A 92 1.39 5.64 -21.22
CA ARG A 92 2.19 4.44 -21.18
C ARG A 92 1.17 3.37 -20.89
N VAL A 93 0.72 2.71 -21.95
CA VAL A 93 -0.03 1.48 -21.89
C VAL A 93 0.69 0.74 -20.80
N PHE A 94 0.01 0.45 -19.69
CA PHE A 94 0.52 -0.52 -18.75
C PHE A 94 0.60 -1.77 -19.61
N THR A 95 1.75 -1.96 -20.28
CA THR A 95 2.07 -3.22 -20.88
C THR A 95 2.01 -4.12 -19.67
N PRO A 96 1.08 -5.08 -19.62
CA PRO A 96 1.15 -6.07 -18.58
C PRO A 96 2.60 -6.52 -18.58
N PHE A 97 3.22 -6.51 -17.41
CA PHE A 97 4.55 -7.05 -17.22
C PHE A 97 4.46 -8.54 -17.60
N THR A 98 4.48 -8.81 -18.90
CA THR A 98 4.61 -10.11 -19.55
C THR A 98 6.08 -10.43 -19.45
N GLY A 99 6.47 -10.70 -18.21
CA GLY A 99 7.87 -10.70 -17.82
C GLY A 99 8.02 -10.96 -16.34
N GLY A 100 7.05 -11.62 -15.70
CA GLY A 100 7.27 -12.37 -14.48
C GLY A 100 8.26 -13.52 -14.70
N GLU A 101 9.43 -13.24 -15.25
CA GLU A 101 10.63 -13.94 -14.83
C GLU A 101 10.89 -13.45 -13.41
N TYR A 102 10.22 -14.09 -12.46
CA TYR A 102 10.70 -14.17 -11.11
C TYR A 102 12.16 -14.61 -11.22
N ILE A 103 13.07 -13.69 -10.92
CA ILE A 103 14.52 -13.93 -10.90
C ILE A 103 14.80 -14.83 -9.71
N TYR A 104 14.37 -16.09 -9.79
CA TYR A 104 14.88 -17.15 -8.95
C TYR A 104 16.27 -17.47 -9.51
N SER A 105 17.26 -16.75 -8.94
CA SER A 105 18.69 -17.06 -8.90
C SER A 105 18.99 -18.43 -9.50
N GLU A 106 19.69 -18.47 -10.64
CA GLU A 106 20.10 -19.71 -11.33
C GLU A 106 20.67 -20.76 -10.37
N LYS A 107 21.32 -20.31 -9.29
CA LYS A 107 21.85 -21.15 -8.20
C LYS A 107 20.80 -22.02 -7.51
N GLU A 108 19.55 -21.55 -7.35
CA GLU A 108 18.47 -22.35 -6.76
C GLU A 108 17.91 -23.38 -7.75
N ARG A 109 17.89 -23.07 -9.04
CA ARG A 109 17.50 -24.03 -10.09
C ARG A 109 18.53 -25.16 -10.18
N GLU A 110 19.81 -24.83 -10.19
CA GLU A 110 20.91 -25.80 -10.19
C GLU A 110 20.89 -26.69 -8.95
N ARG A 111 20.68 -26.10 -7.76
CA ARG A 111 20.58 -26.86 -6.51
C ARG A 111 19.42 -27.86 -6.51
N ARG A 112 18.24 -27.47 -7.01
CA ARG A 112 17.09 -28.38 -7.12
C ARG A 112 17.34 -29.50 -8.13
N GLU A 113 18.05 -29.20 -9.21
CA GLU A 113 18.38 -30.19 -10.23
C GLU A 113 19.41 -31.21 -9.74
N THR A 114 20.43 -30.77 -9.01
CA THR A 114 21.40 -31.67 -8.36
C THR A 114 20.75 -32.53 -7.29
N GLU A 115 19.91 -31.95 -6.43
CA GLU A 115 19.15 -32.69 -5.40
C GLU A 115 18.23 -33.77 -6.02
N ARG A 116 17.60 -33.45 -7.17
CA ARG A 116 16.78 -34.41 -7.92
C ARG A 116 17.63 -35.54 -8.51
N ARG A 117 18.75 -35.22 -9.16
CA ARG A 117 19.67 -36.24 -9.74
C ARG A 117 20.21 -37.17 -8.66
N ASP A 118 20.58 -36.64 -7.49
CA ASP A 118 21.07 -37.42 -6.37
C ASP A 118 19.99 -38.33 -5.77
N ARG A 119 18.74 -37.85 -5.67
CA ARG A 119 17.61 -38.70 -5.23
C ARG A 119 17.35 -39.82 -6.22
N GLU A 120 17.31 -39.53 -7.52
CA GLU A 120 17.14 -40.55 -8.56
C GLU A 120 18.28 -41.58 -8.56
N ARG A 121 19.52 -41.15 -8.32
CA ARG A 121 20.67 -42.05 -8.18
C ARG A 121 20.51 -43.00 -6.99
N ARG A 122 20.17 -42.48 -5.81
CA ARG A 122 19.92 -43.29 -4.61
C ARG A 122 18.77 -44.28 -4.81
N ASP A 123 17.70 -43.86 -5.47
CA ASP A 123 16.57 -44.75 -5.78
C ASP A 123 16.96 -45.86 -6.76
N LYS A 124 17.79 -45.56 -7.77
CA LYS A 124 18.32 -46.56 -8.70
C LYS A 124 19.24 -47.55 -8.00
N GLU A 125 20.14 -47.07 -7.16
CA GLU A 125 21.05 -47.91 -6.36
C GLU A 125 20.26 -48.84 -5.43
N ARG A 126 19.21 -48.32 -4.75
CA ARG A 126 18.34 -49.12 -3.90
C ARG A 126 17.58 -50.21 -4.67
N ARG A 127 16.99 -49.86 -5.82
CA ARG A 127 16.30 -50.85 -6.68
C ARG A 127 17.27 -51.92 -7.19
N HIS A 128 18.49 -51.52 -7.51
CA HIS A 128 19.51 -52.45 -7.98
C HIS A 128 20.02 -53.36 -6.85
N SER A 129 20.18 -52.85 -5.63
CA SER A 129 20.51 -53.69 -4.46
C SER A 129 19.38 -54.65 -4.11
N GLU A 130 18.13 -54.18 -4.07
CA GLU A 130 16.94 -55.01 -3.83
C GLU A 130 16.84 -56.14 -4.87
N ARG A 131 17.07 -55.84 -6.15
CA ARG A 131 17.07 -56.83 -7.23
C ARG A 131 18.18 -57.87 -7.05
N ARG A 132 19.41 -57.45 -6.73
CA ARG A 132 20.52 -58.36 -6.46
C ARG A 132 20.28 -59.24 -5.24
N GLU A 133 19.65 -58.70 -4.20
CA GLU A 133 19.30 -59.46 -3.00
C GLU A 133 18.19 -60.48 -3.29
N ALA A 134 17.18 -60.11 -4.07
CA ALA A 134 16.15 -61.04 -4.53
C ALA A 134 16.74 -62.18 -5.38
N GLU A 135 17.65 -61.87 -6.32
CA GLU A 135 18.35 -62.87 -7.13
C GLU A 135 19.19 -63.83 -6.25
N ARG A 136 19.86 -63.32 -5.21
CA ARG A 136 20.59 -64.16 -4.23
C ARG A 136 19.64 -65.07 -3.45
N ARG A 137 18.55 -64.51 -2.90
CA ARG A 137 17.54 -65.29 -2.16
C ARG A 137 16.92 -66.38 -3.02
N ASP A 138 16.66 -66.10 -4.30
CA ASP A 138 16.14 -67.09 -5.25
C ASP A 138 17.18 -68.16 -5.60
N HIS A 139 18.45 -67.80 -5.73
CA HIS A 139 19.54 -68.76 -5.93
C HIS A 139 19.69 -69.69 -4.73
N ASP A 140 19.71 -69.15 -3.50
CA ASP A 140 19.81 -69.95 -2.27
C ASP A 140 18.60 -70.89 -2.12
N ARG A 141 17.39 -70.40 -2.41
CA ARG A 141 16.17 -71.25 -2.43
C ARG A 141 16.27 -72.41 -3.42
N ARG A 142 16.86 -72.18 -4.59
CA ARG A 142 17.07 -73.22 -5.61
C ARG A 142 18.22 -74.17 -5.27
N SER A 143 19.15 -73.77 -4.41
CA SER A 143 20.29 -74.59 -3.98
C SER A 143 19.94 -75.56 -2.83
N ILE A 144 18.86 -75.28 -2.09
CA ILE A 144 18.40 -76.06 -0.92
C ILE A 144 17.33 -77.12 -1.30
N ALA A 145 16.74 -77.03 -2.51
CA ALA A 145 15.74 -77.97 -3.04
C ALA A 145 16.39 -79.01 -3.98
#